data_AF-A0A7I4YFR9-F1
#
_entry.id   AF-A0A7I4YFR9-F1
#
_cell.length_a   1.000
_cell.length_b   1.000
_cell.length_c   1.000
_cell.angle_alpha   90.00
_cell.angle_beta   90.00
_cell.angle_gamma   90.00
#
_symmetry.space_group_name_H-M   'P 1'
#
loop_
_entity.id
_entity.type
_entity.pdbx_description
1 polymer ?
#
loop_
_entity_poly.entity_id
_entity_poly.type
_entity_poly.pdbx_seq_one_letter_code
_entity_poly.pdbx_strand_id
1 'polypeptide(L)'
;MLRLAVFVGVFAFSLAAAPRRLTRATAGGEHQDGPAQVTIVTYFNYAASMNSNSFLLEVVKSNVAQLEESHHVFYDARLINVKAENVDGMFGAVYTIHGVNCAKLDNFVSAIKGLSSLTKQVTVTCGGKTKTLP
;
A
#
# COMPACT_ATOMS: atom_id res chain seq x y z
N MET A 1 -18.47 53.94 -41.02
CA MET A 1 -18.29 53.64 -39.58
C MET A 1 -18.15 52.12 -39.41
N LEU A 2 -17.10 51.71 -38.67
CA LEU A 2 -16.89 50.46 -37.89
C LEU A 2 -17.64 49.17 -38.31
N ARG A 3 -16.98 48.23 -39.02
CA ARG A 3 -16.33 46.98 -38.55
C ARG A 3 -17.24 45.95 -37.85
N LEU A 4 -17.33 44.74 -38.41
CA LEU A 4 -17.03 43.51 -37.66
C LEU A 4 -16.63 42.38 -38.62
N ALA A 5 -15.56 41.68 -38.28
CA ALA A 5 -14.96 40.56 -38.99
C ALA A 5 -15.07 39.31 -38.11
N VAL A 6 -15.31 38.12 -38.69
CA VAL A 6 -14.86 36.84 -38.11
C VAL A 6 -14.48 35.88 -39.25
N PHE A 7 -13.22 35.42 -39.20
CA PHE A 7 -12.54 34.47 -40.09
C PHE A 7 -13.00 33.02 -39.79
N VAL A 8 -13.40 32.22 -40.78
CA VAL A 8 -12.60 31.28 -41.63
C VAL A 8 -11.68 30.32 -40.84
N GLY A 9 -11.95 29.02 -40.97
CA GLY A 9 -11.06 27.93 -40.58
C GLY A 9 -11.59 26.57 -41.02
N VAL A 10 -11.33 26.20 -42.27
CA VAL A 10 -11.54 24.87 -42.89
C VAL A 10 -10.34 23.96 -42.59
N PHE A 11 -10.47 22.67 -42.93
CA PHE A 11 -9.47 21.62 -43.23
C PHE A 11 -9.49 20.48 -42.18
N ALA A 12 -10.06 19.30 -42.44
CA ALA A 12 -9.94 18.29 -43.51
C ALA A 12 -9.15 17.05 -43.02
N PHE A 13 -9.70 15.90 -43.38
CA PHE A 13 -9.34 14.52 -43.03
C PHE A 13 -7.94 14.08 -43.49
N SER A 14 -7.34 13.10 -42.80
CA SER A 14 -6.78 11.87 -43.42
C SER A 14 -6.29 10.82 -42.40
N LEU A 15 -6.48 9.55 -42.76
CA LEU A 15 -6.04 8.34 -42.08
C LEU A 15 -4.52 8.07 -42.21
N ALA A 16 -4.04 7.22 -41.28
CA ALA A 16 -2.88 6.32 -41.35
C ALA A 16 -1.46 6.88 -41.03
N ALA A 17 -0.96 6.50 -39.86
CA ALA A 17 0.40 5.97 -39.63
C ALA A 17 0.55 5.55 -38.16
N ALA A 18 0.88 4.28 -37.88
CA ALA A 18 1.27 3.85 -36.54
C ALA A 18 2.63 4.45 -36.17
N PRO A 19 2.79 5.13 -35.02
CA PRO A 19 4.09 5.53 -34.54
C PRO A 19 4.62 4.49 -33.54
N ARG A 20 5.69 3.80 -33.93
CA ARG A 20 6.70 3.29 -32.98
C ARG A 20 7.12 4.46 -32.08
N ARG A 21 6.92 4.33 -30.76
CA ARG A 21 7.63 5.12 -29.75
C ARG A 21 8.25 4.12 -28.77
N LEU A 22 9.53 3.82 -28.96
CA LEU A 22 10.64 4.46 -28.26
C LEU A 22 10.64 4.08 -26.78
N THR A 23 11.48 3.09 -26.48
CA THR A 23 12.07 2.84 -25.17
C THR A 23 12.55 4.17 -24.60
N ARG A 24 11.75 4.79 -23.74
CA ARG A 24 12.18 5.93 -22.95
C ARG A 24 12.90 5.34 -21.74
N ALA A 25 14.23 5.32 -21.80
CA ALA A 25 15.06 5.25 -20.61
C ALA A 25 14.76 6.52 -19.80
N THR A 26 13.84 6.41 -18.85
CA THR A 26 13.64 7.44 -17.82
C THR A 26 14.54 7.06 -16.67
N ALA A 27 15.68 7.73 -16.59
CA ALA A 27 16.45 7.83 -15.35
C ALA A 27 15.54 8.45 -14.27
N GLY A 28 15.53 7.83 -13.08
CA GLY A 28 14.94 8.42 -11.87
C GLY A 28 13.42 8.36 -11.77
N GLY A 29 12.84 7.16 -11.77
CA GLY A 29 11.50 6.95 -11.25
C GLY A 29 11.58 6.22 -9.92
N GLU A 30 11.36 6.93 -8.81
CA GLU A 30 10.98 6.30 -7.54
C GLU A 30 9.92 5.25 -7.85
N HIS A 31 10.24 3.98 -7.60
CA HIS A 31 9.29 2.88 -7.74
C HIS A 31 8.12 3.19 -6.80
N GLN A 32 7.05 3.78 -7.33
CA GLN A 32 5.74 3.68 -6.73
C GLN A 32 5.23 2.28 -7.03
N ASP A 33 5.85 1.32 -6.35
CA ASP A 33 5.26 -0.01 -6.21
C ASP A 33 3.84 0.21 -5.68
N GLY A 34 2.84 -0.46 -6.26
CA GLY A 34 1.43 -0.30 -5.88
C GLY A 34 1.18 -0.51 -4.37
N PRO A 35 -0.08 -0.40 -3.90
CA PRO A 35 -0.37 -0.51 -2.47
C PRO A 35 0.24 -1.78 -1.88
N ALA A 36 0.97 -1.62 -0.78
CA ALA A 36 1.49 -2.75 -0.02
C ALA A 36 0.42 -3.24 0.95
N GLN A 37 0.42 -4.55 1.19
CA GLN A 37 -0.42 -5.17 2.20
C GLN A 37 0.46 -5.89 3.22
N VAL A 38 0.23 -5.63 4.51
CA VAL A 38 0.85 -6.35 5.62
C VAL A 38 -0.26 -6.98 6.44
N THR A 39 -0.28 -8.30 6.52
CA THR A 39 -1.22 -9.07 7.32
C THR A 39 -0.50 -9.65 8.52
N ILE A 40 -0.87 -9.21 9.71
CA ILE A 40 -0.35 -9.71 10.98
C ILE A 40 -1.39 -10.65 11.57
N VAL A 41 -1.11 -11.95 11.54
CA VAL A 41 -1.94 -13.00 12.14
C VAL A 41 -1.49 -13.23 13.57
N THR A 42 -2.43 -13.23 14.50
CA THR A 42 -2.15 -13.43 15.93
C THR A 42 -2.45 -14.87 16.38
N TYR A 43 -2.07 -15.20 17.62
CA TYR A 43 -2.46 -16.46 18.27
C TYR A 43 -3.89 -16.44 18.85
N PHE A 44 -4.66 -15.37 18.66
CA PHE A 44 -6.04 -15.27 19.14
C PHE A 44 -7.04 -15.70 18.06
N ASN A 45 -8.11 -16.39 18.47
CA ASN A 45 -9.20 -16.74 17.58
C ASN A 45 -9.96 -15.48 17.13
N TYR A 46 -10.39 -15.47 15.87
CA TYR A 46 -11.27 -14.42 15.36
C TYR A 46 -12.67 -14.57 15.92
N ALA A 47 -13.26 -13.46 16.37
CA ALA A 47 -14.69 -13.36 16.62
C ALA A 47 -15.27 -12.25 15.74
N ALA A 48 -16.47 -12.43 15.19
CA ALA A 48 -17.09 -11.41 14.34
C ALA A 48 -17.36 -10.07 15.06
N SER A 49 -17.41 -10.09 16.40
CA SER A 49 -17.46 -8.88 17.23
C SER A 49 -16.14 -8.10 17.23
N MET A 50 -15.02 -8.71 16.83
CA MET A 50 -13.71 -8.08 16.67
C MET A 50 -13.65 -7.31 15.35
N ASN A 51 -14.29 -6.14 15.35
CA ASN A 51 -14.24 -5.18 14.27
C ASN A 51 -13.06 -4.20 14.43
N SER A 52 -13.08 -3.11 13.67
CA SER A 52 -12.06 -2.05 13.66
C SER A 52 -11.84 -1.33 15.01
N ASN A 53 -12.72 -1.53 15.99
CA ASN A 53 -12.62 -0.95 17.35
C ASN A 53 -12.38 -2.02 18.43
N SER A 54 -11.88 -3.20 18.05
CA SER A 54 -11.51 -4.22 19.04
C SER A 54 -10.23 -3.83 19.79
N PHE A 55 -10.21 -4.10 21.09
CA PHE A 55 -9.02 -3.94 21.93
C PHE A 55 -7.80 -4.64 21.33
N LEU A 56 -7.99 -5.83 20.75
CA LEU A 56 -6.90 -6.58 20.12
C LEU A 56 -6.34 -5.86 18.90
N LEU A 57 -7.19 -5.23 18.06
CA LEU A 57 -6.70 -4.41 16.95
C LEU A 57 -5.94 -3.18 17.45
N GLU A 58 -6.41 -2.55 18.52
CA GLU A 58 -5.73 -1.39 19.13
C GLU A 58 -4.35 -1.75 19.68
N VAL A 59 -4.22 -2.91 20.34
CA VAL A 59 -2.94 -3.44 20.80
C VAL A 59 -1.99 -3.66 19.62
N VAL A 60 -2.46 -4.31 18.53
CA VAL A 60 -1.62 -4.53 17.34
C VAL A 60 -1.22 -3.20 16.70
N LYS A 61 -2.14 -2.23 16.59
CA LYS A 61 -1.87 -0.89 16.06
C LYS A 61 -0.85 -0.13 16.89
N SER A 62 -0.94 -0.18 18.22
CA SER A 62 0.01 0.48 19.11
C SER A 62 1.42 -0.10 18.98
N ASN A 63 1.55 -1.42 18.90
CA ASN A 63 2.84 -2.09 18.72
C ASN A 63 3.45 -1.79 17.34
N VAL A 64 2.63 -1.80 16.30
CA VAL A 64 3.04 -1.39 14.94
C VAL A 64 3.53 0.06 14.95
N ALA A 65 2.75 1.00 15.50
CA ALA A 65 3.12 2.42 15.52
C ALA A 65 4.47 2.69 16.21
N GLN A 66 4.76 2.01 17.32
CA GLN A 66 6.06 2.10 18.00
C GLN A 66 7.23 1.64 17.10
N LEU A 67 7.02 0.58 16.31
CA LEU A 67 8.03 0.12 15.35
C LEU A 67 8.17 1.07 14.16
N GLU A 68 7.09 1.66 13.69
CA GLU A 68 7.12 2.64 12.59
C GLU A 68 7.96 3.86 12.97
N GLU A 69 7.75 4.37 14.19
CA GLU A 69 8.53 5.48 14.77
C GLU A 69 10.01 5.10 14.90
N SER A 70 10.31 3.92 15.47
CA SER A 70 11.70 3.48 15.69
C SER A 70 12.48 3.17 14.41
N HIS A 71 11.80 2.80 13.33
CA HIS A 71 12.45 2.40 12.07
C HIS A 71 12.27 3.42 10.93
N HIS A 72 11.58 4.53 11.18
CA HIS A 72 11.31 5.62 10.22
C HIS A 72 10.70 5.13 8.89
N VAL A 73 9.83 4.12 8.95
CA VAL A 73 9.28 3.48 7.75
C VAL A 73 7.97 4.13 7.33
N PHE A 74 7.15 4.54 8.31
CA PHE A 74 5.85 5.16 8.06
C PHE A 74 5.64 6.34 9.00
N TYR A 75 5.15 7.45 8.46
CA TYR A 75 4.77 8.59 9.30
C TYR A 75 3.50 9.31 8.80
N ASP A 76 2.96 8.93 7.65
CA ASP A 76 1.66 9.43 7.22
C ASP A 76 0.57 8.38 7.47
N ALA A 77 -0.05 8.45 8.64
CA ALA A 77 -1.16 7.58 9.02
C ALA A 77 -2.35 7.65 8.03
N ARG A 78 -2.47 8.71 7.22
CA ARG A 78 -3.52 8.85 6.19
C ARG A 78 -3.33 7.88 5.03
N LEU A 79 -2.12 7.35 4.88
CA LEU A 79 -1.78 6.36 3.86
C LEU A 79 -1.97 4.91 4.34
N ILE A 80 -2.37 4.72 5.59
CA ILE A 80 -2.53 3.41 6.22
C ILE A 80 -3.99 3.17 6.54
N ASN A 81 -4.55 2.12 5.96
CA ASN A 81 -5.85 1.58 6.36
C ASN A 81 -5.65 0.25 7.07
N VAL A 82 -6.29 0.07 8.23
CA VAL A 82 -6.17 -1.16 9.03
C VAL A 82 -7.55 -1.73 9.30
N LYS A 83 -7.71 -3.03 9.05
CA LYS A 83 -8.94 -3.76 9.36
C LYS A 83 -8.63 -5.10 10.03
N ALA A 84 -9.56 -5.55 10.87
CA ALA A 84 -9.55 -6.90 11.40
C ALA A 84 -10.18 -7.85 10.38
N GLU A 85 -9.54 -8.99 10.14
CA GLU A 85 -10.02 -10.06 9.27
C GLU A 85 -9.86 -11.42 9.92
N ASN A 86 -10.70 -12.36 9.48
CA ASN A 86 -10.56 -13.77 9.81
C ASN A 86 -9.55 -14.41 8.86
N VAL A 87 -8.41 -14.84 9.38
CA VAL A 87 -7.39 -15.58 8.63
C VAL A 87 -7.29 -16.98 9.24
N ASP A 88 -7.86 -17.97 8.56
CA ASP A 88 -7.87 -19.38 9.00
C ASP A 88 -8.37 -19.60 10.44
N GLY A 89 -9.41 -18.87 10.85
CA GLY A 89 -9.98 -18.92 12.19
C GLY A 89 -9.30 -18.02 13.22
N MET A 90 -8.19 -17.38 12.85
CA MET A 90 -7.39 -16.52 13.70
C MET A 90 -7.67 -15.05 13.41
N PHE A 91 -7.48 -14.20 14.41
CA PHE A 91 -7.53 -12.76 14.26
C PHE A 91 -6.31 -12.28 13.45
N GLY A 92 -6.58 -11.68 12.30
CA GLY A 92 -5.60 -11.02 11.45
C GLY A 92 -5.83 -9.51 11.40
N ALA A 93 -4.79 -8.72 11.62
CA ALA A 93 -4.80 -7.29 11.32
C ALA A 93 -4.21 -7.06 9.94
N VAL A 94 -5.01 -6.57 9.00
CA VAL A 94 -4.61 -6.31 7.61
C VAL A 94 -4.40 -4.81 7.44
N TYR A 95 -3.14 -4.44 7.22
CA TYR A 95 -2.69 -3.09 6.90
C TYR A 95 -2.58 -2.96 5.39
N THR A 96 -3.26 -1.97 4.83
CA THR A 96 -3.09 -1.54 3.44
C THR A 96 -2.37 -0.20 3.46
N ILE A 97 -1.19 -0.15 2.87
CA ILE A 97 -0.27 0.98 2.94
C ILE A 97 -0.03 1.53 1.53
N HIS A 98 -0.32 2.81 1.33
CA HIS A 98 -0.13 3.49 0.06
C HIS A 98 1.18 4.28 0.02
N GLY A 99 1.79 4.40 -1.16
CA GLY A 99 2.97 5.25 -1.38
C GLY A 99 4.25 4.77 -0.67
N VAL A 100 4.35 3.48 -0.36
CA VAL A 100 5.51 2.90 0.32
C VAL A 100 6.57 2.40 -0.65
N ASN A 101 7.84 2.58 -0.27
CA ASN A 101 8.97 1.91 -0.91
C ASN A 101 9.12 0.49 -0.31
N CYS A 102 8.95 -0.56 -1.12
CA CYS A 102 9.01 -1.95 -0.66
C CYS A 102 10.32 -2.31 0.05
N ALA A 103 11.45 -1.70 -0.31
CA ALA A 103 12.74 -1.95 0.34
C ALA A 103 12.78 -1.46 1.80
N LYS A 104 12.06 -0.37 2.11
CA LYS A 104 11.91 0.11 3.50
C LYS A 104 10.95 -0.77 4.30
N LEU A 105 9.90 -1.29 3.65
CA LEU A 105 8.90 -2.15 4.29
C LEU A 105 9.50 -3.49 4.74
N ASP A 106 10.45 -4.08 4.01
CA ASP A 106 11.08 -5.35 4.39
C ASP A 106 11.81 -5.29 5.76
N ASN A 107 12.45 -4.16 6.06
CA ASN A 107 13.11 -3.94 7.36
C ASN A 107 12.10 -3.82 8.50
N PHE A 108 10.99 -3.12 8.26
CA PHE A 108 9.90 -2.96 9.23
C PHE A 108 9.25 -4.30 9.58
N VAL A 109 8.95 -5.12 8.57
CA VAL A 109 8.31 -6.42 8.76
C VAL A 109 9.19 -7.36 9.57
N SER A 110 10.51 -7.31 9.34
CA SER A 110 11.47 -8.08 10.13
C SER A 110 11.45 -7.67 11.61
N ALA A 111 11.17 -6.40 11.91
CA ALA A 111 11.00 -5.89 13.28
C ALA A 111 9.64 -6.28 13.89
N ILE A 112 8.55 -6.32 13.11
CA ILE A 112 7.24 -6.81 13.57
C ILE A 112 7.33 -8.24 14.08
N LYS A 113 8.14 -9.10 13.44
CA LYS A 113 8.40 -10.46 13.93
C LYS A 113 8.89 -10.49 15.39
N GLY A 114 9.60 -9.44 15.83
CA GLY A 114 10.05 -9.27 17.21
C GLY A 114 8.92 -9.17 18.24
N LEU A 115 7.69 -8.84 17.82
CA LEU A 115 6.46 -8.83 18.66
C LEU A 115 5.94 -10.25 18.99
N SER A 116 6.86 -11.21 19.09
CA SER A 116 6.66 -12.67 19.03
C SER A 116 5.63 -13.26 19.99
N SER A 117 5.25 -12.56 21.06
CA SER A 117 4.30 -13.09 22.06
C SER A 117 2.84 -13.11 21.57
N LEU A 118 2.48 -12.25 20.61
CA LEU A 118 1.10 -12.15 20.10
C LEU A 118 0.99 -12.61 18.65
N THR A 119 2.09 -12.54 17.89
CA THR A 119 2.12 -12.73 16.44
C THR A 119 2.45 -14.17 16.08
N LYS A 120 1.55 -14.82 15.34
CA LYS A 120 1.69 -16.17 14.79
C LYS A 120 2.37 -16.19 13.43
N GLN A 121 2.10 -15.17 12.62
CA GLN A 121 2.61 -15.05 11.27
C GLN A 121 2.46 -13.61 10.77
N VAL A 122 3.39 -13.17 9.94
CA VAL A 122 3.28 -11.92 9.18
C VAL A 122 3.42 -12.24 7.70
N THR A 123 2.44 -11.81 6.91
CA THR A 123 2.49 -11.89 5.45
C THR A 123 2.56 -10.49 4.86
N VAL A 124 3.46 -10.27 3.91
CA VAL A 124 3.69 -8.99 3.25
C VAL A 124 3.56 -9.17 1.77
N THR A 125 2.78 -8.32 1.12
CA THR A 125 2.71 -8.22 -0.33
C THR A 125 3.06 -6.82 -0.75
N CYS A 126 4.10 -6.65 -1.56
CA CYS A 126 4.57 -5.35 -2.05
C CYS A 126 5.23 -5.52 -3.42
N GLY A 127 4.96 -4.63 -4.37
CA GLY A 127 5.58 -4.70 -5.71
C GLY A 127 5.33 -6.02 -6.45
N GLY A 128 4.20 -6.69 -6.20
CA GLY A 128 3.87 -8.00 -6.77
C GLY A 128 4.61 -9.19 -6.15
N LYS A 129 5.41 -8.98 -5.09
CA LYS A 129 6.08 -10.05 -4.34
C LYS A 129 5.37 -10.27 -3.01
N THR A 130 5.17 -11.53 -2.66
CA THR A 130 4.61 -11.93 -1.37
C THR A 130 5.67 -12.69 -0.56
N LYS A 131 5.79 -12.34 0.71
CA LYS A 131 6.69 -12.97 1.68
C LYS A 131 5.92 -13.26 2.95
N THR A 132 6.09 -14.46 3.48
CA THR A 132 5.47 -14.88 4.73
C THR A 132 6.55 -15.26 5.73
N LEU A 133 6.41 -14.74 6.95
CA LEU A 133 7.30 -14.96 8.07
C LEU A 133 6.49 -15.59 9.21
N PRO A 134 6.93 -16.72 9.79
CA PRO A 134 6.36 -17.22 11.03
C PRO A 134 6.72 -16.30 12.20
#